data_AF-A0A9E5SXZ3-F1
#
_entry.id   AF-A0A9E5SXZ3-F1
#
_cell.length_a   1.000
_cell.length_b   1.000
_cell.length_c   1.000
_cell.angle_alpha   90.00
_cell.angle_beta   90.00
_cell.angle_gamma   90.00
#
_symmetry.space_group_name_H-M   'P 1'
#
loop_
_entity.id
_entity.type
_entity.pdbx_description
1 polymer ?
#
loop_
_entity_poly.entity_id
_entity_poly.type
_entity_poly.pdbx_seq_one_letter_code
_entity_poly.pdbx_strand_id
1 'polypeptide(L)'
;MNYFKATFFDTYTPLSEEQIRQKLTPVPSPACASASWCGLNGKSIKIILDDGPVLEYTFTRDTLRLTEGGARPVEAPYAAKELEGIILLTHMIPDTVRGYNVVIDSGTNLVTAFEVWFCGFEPDKREVWRHCMQGYVDTGGPAPEKRHGLTNRIEGTGTHWIDDNGREMLYFFPSVIWSSYVELSNPRGGITITAPSDYYKISDKYYIYSRSEQEYSGCFTLEVIDLFTVRHIGVRLGFDLNDALDYTMYSGSGEVTGRCTNLEPLTDYGTENPFDEKRREKFRQEGKGSRPSYRPRFMHKDYTKEEVDEIIRKNLRCFKGRTIMTSANTLEPCGYMTGKRFNLRYDNGLVWEYDILDASRLKWRLEGESDWHEEVYQGIEPSKDIILFSHVCTGSDPLRNPTHAVDFSNGLTTCVDARLGNGRKPWEVGHEAYFGILDMDGGPTPPVTARHGFTTELVGKAYSWVYGEHMQSIHVYSTPESYSWTIMLQKNTGGFMWSSPCLYVKLREDAYLMSWTEDACNGNQGTFILNPWIMHDGGFFFGIGDTDGQPDVHLNPLGAYARPLAGYDLMRFFENKRK
;
A
#
# COMPACT_ATOMS: atom_id res chain seq x y z
N MET A 1 -11.27 19.61 12.50
CA MET A 1 -10.63 18.50 11.78
C MET A 1 -10.24 17.43 12.78
N ASN A 2 -11.02 16.35 12.89
CA ASN A 2 -10.55 15.16 13.59
C ASN A 2 -9.58 14.46 12.64
N TYR A 3 -8.28 14.70 12.83
CA TYR A 3 -7.26 14.02 12.06
C TYR A 3 -7.43 12.51 12.24
N PHE A 4 -7.58 11.80 11.13
CA PHE A 4 -7.50 10.35 11.07
C PHE A 4 -6.23 9.90 11.79
N LYS A 5 -6.35 9.35 13.01
CA LYS A 5 -5.21 8.78 13.74
C LYS A 5 -4.98 7.36 13.22
N ALA A 6 -4.57 7.24 11.96
CA ALA A 6 -4.21 5.97 11.35
C ALA A 6 -2.73 5.64 11.56
N THR A 7 -2.40 4.35 11.68
CA THR A 7 -1.01 3.86 11.74
C THR A 7 -0.15 4.33 10.57
N PHE A 8 -0.75 4.59 9.41
CA PHE A 8 -0.09 5.15 8.23
C PHE A 8 0.62 6.49 8.51
N PHE A 9 0.09 7.29 9.43
CA PHE A 9 0.61 8.62 9.79
C PHE A 9 1.45 8.65 11.06
N ASP A 10 1.81 7.48 11.57
CA ASP A 10 2.66 7.40 12.73
C ASP A 10 4.04 8.01 12.47
N THR A 11 4.52 8.76 13.45
CA THR A 11 5.88 9.32 13.46
C THR A 11 6.73 8.49 14.41
N TYR A 12 7.78 7.87 13.87
CA TYR A 12 8.71 7.06 14.65
C TYR A 12 9.96 7.90 15.01
N THR A 13 10.47 7.72 16.22
CA THR A 13 11.71 8.37 16.66
C THR A 13 12.89 7.89 15.83
N PRO A 14 13.71 8.75 15.20
CA PRO A 14 14.92 8.31 14.48
C PRO A 14 15.99 7.85 15.48
N LEU A 15 16.02 6.56 15.80
CA LEU A 15 16.97 5.99 16.76
C LEU A 15 18.40 6.02 16.19
N SER A 16 19.35 6.46 17.01
CA SER A 16 20.78 6.33 16.72
C SER A 16 21.24 4.88 16.84
N GLU A 17 22.36 4.55 16.20
CA GLU A 17 22.98 3.23 16.31
C GLU A 17 23.29 2.85 17.76
N GLU A 18 23.77 3.81 18.57
CA GLU A 18 24.07 3.59 19.99
C GLU A 18 22.79 3.22 20.79
N GLN A 19 21.67 3.91 20.54
CA GLN A 19 20.40 3.58 21.19
C GLN A 19 19.90 2.19 20.78
N ILE A 20 20.09 1.80 19.52
CA ILE A 20 19.74 0.45 19.04
C ILE A 20 20.62 -0.59 19.72
N ARG A 21 21.95 -0.39 19.77
CA ARG A 21 22.88 -1.29 20.46
C ARG A 21 22.55 -1.47 21.93
N GLN A 22 22.21 -0.38 22.62
CA GLN A 22 21.77 -0.43 24.01
C GLN A 22 20.49 -1.24 24.20
N LYS A 23 19.52 -1.12 23.29
CA LYS A 23 18.27 -1.91 23.32
C LYS A 23 18.46 -3.38 22.95
N LEU A 24 19.57 -3.73 22.29
CA LEU A 24 19.98 -5.10 21.98
C LEU A 24 20.99 -5.66 22.99
N THR A 25 21.30 -4.93 24.07
CA THR A 25 22.28 -5.34 25.09
C THR A 25 21.63 -5.31 26.49
N PRO A 26 21.55 -6.45 27.22
CA PRO A 26 22.04 -7.78 26.81
C PRO A 26 21.26 -8.33 25.62
N VAL A 27 21.85 -9.33 24.94
CA VAL A 27 21.25 -9.93 23.73
C VAL A 27 19.83 -10.40 24.02
N PRO A 28 18.82 -9.89 23.31
CA PRO A 28 17.43 -10.19 23.61
C PRO A 28 17.07 -11.61 23.19
N SER A 29 16.18 -12.23 23.96
CA SER A 29 15.48 -13.45 23.55
C SER A 29 14.13 -13.08 22.93
N PRO A 30 13.70 -13.75 21.84
CA PRO A 30 12.38 -13.49 21.27
C PRO A 30 11.27 -13.87 22.26
N ALA A 31 10.33 -12.96 22.49
CA ALA A 31 9.16 -13.25 23.29
C ALA A 31 8.21 -14.19 22.53
N CYS A 32 7.62 -15.16 23.23
CA CYS A 32 6.68 -16.12 22.66
C CYS A 32 5.41 -16.19 23.52
N ALA A 33 4.24 -16.00 22.91
CA ALA A 33 2.97 -16.13 23.62
C ALA A 33 2.67 -17.61 23.96
N SER A 34 2.70 -18.49 22.95
CA SER A 34 2.74 -19.94 23.19
C SER A 34 4.18 -20.44 23.34
N ALA A 35 4.36 -21.57 24.03
CA ALA A 35 5.66 -22.16 24.30
C ALA A 35 6.52 -22.31 23.03
N SER A 36 7.81 -21.99 23.13
CA SER A 36 8.78 -22.25 22.08
C SER A 36 8.94 -23.76 21.86
N TRP A 37 9.19 -24.17 20.62
CA TRP A 37 9.46 -25.55 20.28
C TRP A 37 10.88 -25.94 20.68
N CYS A 38 11.03 -26.98 21.51
CA CYS A 38 12.32 -27.39 22.07
C CYS A 38 12.99 -28.55 21.33
N GLY A 39 12.52 -28.91 20.13
CA GLY A 39 13.04 -30.08 19.40
C GLY A 39 14.45 -29.93 18.82
N LEU A 40 15.09 -28.77 18.99
CA LEU A 40 16.51 -28.55 18.71
C LEU A 40 17.42 -28.85 19.91
N ASN A 41 16.88 -28.92 21.13
CA ASN A 41 17.70 -29.09 22.34
C ASN A 41 18.60 -30.32 22.26
N GLY A 42 19.90 -30.12 22.48
CA GLY A 42 20.93 -31.17 22.41
C GLY A 42 21.36 -31.55 21.00
N LYS A 43 20.86 -30.87 19.95
CA LYS A 43 21.26 -31.10 18.56
C LYS A 43 22.37 -30.16 18.13
N SER A 44 23.11 -30.59 17.10
CA SER A 44 24.00 -29.74 16.32
C SER A 44 23.57 -29.79 14.85
N ILE A 45 23.61 -28.64 14.18
CA ILE A 45 23.21 -28.49 12.79
C ILE A 45 24.29 -27.68 12.08
N LYS A 46 24.76 -28.17 10.94
CA LYS A 46 25.66 -27.43 10.04
C LYS A 46 24.89 -27.10 8.77
N ILE A 47 24.82 -25.81 8.43
CA ILE A 47 24.09 -25.30 7.27
C ILE A 47 25.11 -24.75 6.26
N ILE A 48 25.02 -25.21 5.03
CA ILE A 48 25.78 -24.69 3.90
C ILE A 48 24.85 -23.77 3.11
N LEU A 49 25.19 -22.48 3.07
CA LEU A 49 24.49 -21.47 2.26
C LEU A 49 25.22 -21.31 0.93
N ASP A 50 24.46 -21.19 -0.17
CA ASP A 50 25.04 -21.11 -1.52
C ASP A 50 25.88 -19.84 -1.71
N ASP A 51 25.34 -18.70 -1.26
CA ASP A 51 25.96 -17.36 -1.35
C ASP A 51 26.19 -16.73 0.04
N GLY A 52 26.49 -17.55 1.05
CA GLY A 52 26.60 -17.12 2.44
C GLY A 52 27.65 -17.87 3.27
N PRO A 53 27.84 -17.49 4.54
CA PRO A 53 28.73 -18.24 5.43
C PRO A 53 28.15 -19.63 5.75
N VAL A 54 29.02 -20.57 6.09
CA VAL A 54 28.60 -21.80 6.77
C VAL A 54 28.12 -21.45 8.18
N LEU A 55 26.94 -21.91 8.57
CA LEU A 55 26.39 -21.69 9.91
C LEU A 55 26.40 -23.01 10.69
N GLU A 56 27.20 -23.10 11.74
CA GLU A 56 27.24 -24.26 12.62
C GLU A 56 26.61 -23.92 13.96
N TYR A 57 25.51 -24.61 14.27
CA TYR A 57 24.76 -24.45 15.50
C TYR A 57 24.95 -25.63 16.42
N THR A 58 25.01 -25.37 17.72
CA THR A 58 24.76 -26.35 18.78
C THR A 58 23.74 -25.76 19.75
N PHE A 59 22.69 -26.50 20.05
CA PHE A 59 21.54 -25.98 20.78
C PHE A 59 21.46 -26.58 22.18
N THR A 60 21.21 -25.73 23.16
CA THR A 60 20.61 -26.10 24.44
C THR A 60 19.11 -25.83 24.39
N ARG A 61 18.44 -25.86 25.54
CA ARG A 61 17.00 -25.59 25.62
C ARG A 61 16.66 -24.18 25.16
N ASP A 62 17.39 -23.19 25.67
CA ASP A 62 17.05 -21.76 25.51
C ASP A 62 18.21 -20.93 24.91
N THR A 63 19.38 -21.54 24.73
CA THR A 63 20.55 -20.91 24.11
C THR A 63 21.08 -21.73 22.95
N LEU A 64 21.69 -21.06 21.98
CA LEU A 64 22.46 -21.68 20.93
C LEU A 64 23.90 -21.16 20.95
N ARG A 65 24.81 -21.99 20.45
CA ARG A 65 26.16 -21.61 20.10
C ARG A 65 26.29 -21.62 18.58
N LEU A 66 26.64 -20.48 17.99
CA LEU A 66 26.84 -20.30 16.55
C LEU A 66 28.32 -20.11 16.23
N THR A 67 28.82 -20.87 15.26
CA THR A 67 30.07 -20.60 14.53
C THR A 67 29.70 -20.18 13.10
N GLU A 68 30.05 -18.96 12.72
CA GLU A 68 29.77 -18.42 11.39
C GLU A 68 31.06 -18.40 10.55
N GLY A 69 31.09 -19.12 9.43
CA GLY A 69 32.23 -19.12 8.51
C GLY A 69 33.56 -19.55 9.16
N GLY A 70 33.52 -20.38 10.21
CA GLY A 70 34.70 -20.78 10.98
C GLY A 70 35.24 -19.71 11.95
N ALA A 71 34.53 -18.60 12.13
CA ALA A 71 34.88 -17.57 13.12
C ALA A 71 34.75 -18.07 14.57
N ARG A 72 35.14 -17.25 15.53
CA ARG A 72 35.01 -17.60 16.95
C ARG A 72 33.53 -17.85 17.30
N PRO A 73 33.19 -18.96 17.98
CA PRO A 73 31.81 -19.24 18.34
C PRO A 73 31.25 -18.19 19.31
N VAL A 74 29.99 -17.81 19.10
CA VAL A 74 29.21 -16.92 19.97
C VAL A 74 28.03 -17.68 20.57
N GLU A 75 27.59 -17.27 21.76
CA GLU A 75 26.41 -17.84 22.42
C GLU A 75 25.30 -16.79 22.49
N ALA A 76 24.08 -17.18 22.15
CA ALA A 76 22.92 -16.29 22.13
C ALA A 76 21.66 -17.02 22.60
N PRO A 77 20.70 -16.31 23.23
CA PRO A 77 19.34 -16.80 23.35
C PRO A 77 18.73 -17.05 21.97
N TYR A 78 17.84 -18.04 21.88
CA TYR A 78 17.07 -18.31 20.67
C TYR A 78 15.68 -18.80 21.02
N ALA A 79 14.78 -18.75 20.04
CA ALA A 79 13.58 -19.57 20.05
C ALA A 79 13.36 -20.21 18.69
N ALA A 80 12.51 -21.23 18.68
CA ALA A 80 12.04 -21.88 17.48
C ALA A 80 10.54 -22.16 17.56
N LYS A 81 9.91 -22.25 16.38
CA LYS A 81 8.57 -22.77 16.15
C LYS A 81 8.65 -23.84 15.08
N GLU A 82 7.72 -24.77 15.10
CA GLU A 82 7.64 -25.86 14.14
C GLU A 82 6.22 -25.97 13.59
N LEU A 83 6.14 -26.25 12.30
CA LEU A 83 4.91 -26.44 11.55
C LEU A 83 5.07 -27.64 10.61
N GLU A 84 4.69 -28.81 11.09
CA GLU A 84 4.62 -30.07 10.33
C GLU A 84 5.86 -30.37 9.48
N GLY A 85 7.01 -30.40 10.13
CA GLY A 85 8.32 -30.67 9.56
C GLY A 85 9.08 -29.41 9.15
N ILE A 86 8.45 -28.24 9.13
CA ILE A 86 9.13 -26.97 8.85
C ILE A 86 9.49 -26.26 10.16
N ILE A 87 10.77 -26.01 10.37
CA ILE A 87 11.29 -25.38 11.59
C ILE A 87 11.67 -23.94 11.24
N LEU A 88 11.15 -22.97 12.00
CA LEU A 88 11.61 -21.58 11.98
C LEU A 88 12.33 -21.29 13.30
N LEU A 89 13.59 -20.89 13.25
CA LEU A 89 14.34 -20.42 14.42
C LEU A 89 14.84 -18.99 14.21
N THR A 90 15.02 -18.25 15.30
CA THR A 90 15.54 -16.88 15.29
C THR A 90 16.47 -16.62 16.46
N HIS A 91 17.51 -15.81 16.23
CA HIS A 91 18.40 -15.28 17.26
C HIS A 91 19.08 -13.99 16.80
N MET A 92 19.53 -13.19 17.77
CA MET A 92 20.38 -12.02 17.54
C MET A 92 21.84 -12.35 17.90
N ILE A 93 22.79 -11.74 17.21
CA ILE A 93 24.22 -12.00 17.41
C ILE A 93 24.78 -11.02 18.46
N PRO A 94 25.45 -11.51 19.52
CA PRO A 94 26.02 -10.67 20.56
C PRO A 94 26.94 -9.56 20.04
N ASP A 95 26.90 -8.40 20.69
CA ASP A 95 27.71 -7.21 20.38
C ASP A 95 27.52 -6.65 18.96
N THR A 96 26.44 -7.04 18.28
CA THR A 96 26.07 -6.56 16.95
C THR A 96 24.63 -6.07 16.90
N VAL A 97 24.25 -5.49 15.76
CA VAL A 97 22.87 -5.12 15.45
C VAL A 97 22.21 -6.08 14.45
N ARG A 98 22.79 -7.29 14.30
CA ARG A 98 22.37 -8.30 13.33
C ARG A 98 21.94 -9.60 13.99
N GLY A 99 21.22 -10.43 13.23
CA GLY A 99 20.74 -11.74 13.65
C GLY A 99 20.43 -12.63 12.45
N TYR A 100 19.97 -13.85 12.73
CA TYR A 100 19.49 -14.77 11.70
C TYR A 100 18.09 -15.27 12.04
N ASN A 101 17.27 -15.35 11.00
CA ASN A 101 16.05 -16.15 10.99
C ASN A 101 16.25 -17.30 9.99
N VAL A 102 16.07 -18.55 10.41
CA VAL A 102 16.39 -19.72 9.58
C VAL A 102 15.18 -20.62 9.48
N VAL A 103 14.77 -20.89 8.25
CA VAL A 103 13.70 -21.85 7.90
C VAL A 103 14.34 -23.14 7.40
N ILE A 104 14.03 -24.26 8.04
CA ILE A 104 14.56 -25.59 7.72
C ILE A 104 13.39 -26.52 7.38
N ASP A 105 13.40 -27.10 6.19
CA ASP A 105 12.54 -28.23 5.85
C ASP A 105 13.23 -29.53 6.28
N SER A 106 12.74 -30.13 7.38
CA SER A 106 13.33 -31.37 7.92
C SER A 106 13.13 -32.59 7.03
N GLY A 107 12.18 -32.55 6.07
CA GLY A 107 11.95 -33.64 5.13
C GLY A 107 12.95 -33.66 3.98
N THR A 108 13.38 -32.49 3.51
CA THR A 108 14.31 -32.35 2.37
C THR A 108 15.71 -31.87 2.75
N ASN A 109 15.89 -31.42 3.99
CA ASN A 109 17.09 -30.75 4.51
C ASN A 109 17.41 -29.42 3.80
N LEU A 110 16.44 -28.84 3.09
CA LEU A 110 16.61 -27.54 2.46
C LEU A 110 16.44 -26.40 3.47
N VAL A 111 17.19 -25.32 3.25
CA VAL A 111 17.25 -24.17 4.15
C VAL A 111 17.02 -22.88 3.39
N THR A 112 16.31 -21.95 4.03
CA THR A 112 16.34 -20.53 3.67
C THR A 112 16.69 -19.71 4.91
N ALA A 113 17.79 -18.99 4.86
CA ALA A 113 18.27 -18.15 5.94
C ALA A 113 18.11 -16.67 5.58
N PHE A 114 17.59 -15.90 6.52
CA PHE A 114 17.51 -14.46 6.46
C PHE A 114 18.48 -13.90 7.47
N GLU A 115 19.60 -13.35 7.00
CA GLU A 115 20.36 -12.43 7.83
C GLU A 115 19.59 -11.13 7.95
N VAL A 116 19.40 -10.63 9.16
CA VAL A 116 18.68 -9.39 9.44
C VAL A 116 19.56 -8.44 10.21
N TRP A 117 19.43 -7.13 9.98
CA TRP A 117 20.17 -6.12 10.74
C TRP A 117 19.47 -4.77 10.78
N PHE A 118 19.67 -4.06 11.88
CA PHE A 118 19.36 -2.63 11.97
C PHE A 118 20.51 -1.80 11.38
N CYS A 119 20.29 -0.48 11.24
CA CYS A 119 21.30 0.47 10.74
C CYS A 119 21.70 0.26 9.27
N GLY A 120 20.91 -0.47 8.48
CA GLY A 120 21.18 -0.68 7.05
C GLY A 120 20.82 0.52 6.17
N PHE A 121 19.93 1.41 6.64
CA PHE A 121 19.50 2.61 5.93
C PHE A 121 19.85 3.84 6.76
N GLU A 122 20.77 4.68 6.25
CA GLU A 122 21.27 5.83 7.02
C GLU A 122 20.18 6.84 7.44
N PRO A 123 19.20 7.20 6.57
CA PRO A 123 18.13 8.11 6.96
C PRO A 123 17.19 7.57 8.06
N ASP A 124 17.07 6.24 8.18
CA ASP A 124 16.30 5.60 9.26
C ASP A 124 16.94 4.27 9.67
N LYS A 125 17.72 4.34 10.76
CA LYS A 125 18.48 3.19 11.28
C LYS A 125 17.61 2.13 11.94
N ARG A 126 16.33 2.42 12.20
CA ARG A 126 15.38 1.44 12.76
C ARG A 126 14.95 0.42 11.75
N GLU A 127 14.99 0.76 10.47
CA GLU A 127 14.54 -0.12 9.42
C GLU A 127 15.39 -1.39 9.42
N VAL A 128 14.73 -2.52 9.63
CA VAL A 128 15.37 -3.83 9.62
C VAL A 128 15.55 -4.27 8.18
N TRP A 129 16.83 -4.36 7.80
CA TRP A 129 17.27 -4.89 6.53
C TRP A 129 17.34 -6.40 6.59
N ARG A 130 17.24 -7.03 5.42
CA ARG A 130 17.47 -8.48 5.31
C ARG A 130 18.25 -8.88 4.08
N HIS A 131 18.97 -9.98 4.19
CA HIS A 131 19.56 -10.71 3.07
C HIS A 131 19.12 -12.17 3.14
N CYS A 132 18.42 -12.62 2.11
CA CYS A 132 17.94 -13.98 1.99
C CYS A 132 18.96 -14.84 1.24
N MET A 133 19.27 -16.01 1.79
CA MET A 133 20.22 -16.99 1.25
C MET A 133 19.58 -18.38 1.27
N GLN A 134 19.75 -19.12 0.18
CA GLN A 134 19.32 -20.52 0.07
C GLN A 134 20.47 -21.45 0.47
N GLY A 135 20.13 -22.65 0.92
CA GLY A 135 21.13 -23.64 1.33
C GLY A 135 20.52 -24.97 1.73
N TYR A 136 21.29 -25.74 2.48
CA TYR A 136 20.90 -27.05 2.99
C TYR A 136 21.61 -27.40 4.31
N VAL A 137 21.05 -28.35 5.05
CA VAL A 137 21.70 -28.97 6.20
C VAL A 137 22.68 -30.05 5.71
N ASP A 138 23.94 -29.94 6.14
CA ASP A 138 24.98 -30.94 5.89
C ASP A 138 24.70 -32.20 6.72
N THR A 139 24.31 -33.27 6.03
CA THR A 139 24.04 -34.59 6.62
C THR A 139 25.22 -35.56 6.47
N GLY A 140 26.35 -35.09 5.91
CA GLY A 140 27.48 -35.93 5.51
C GLY A 140 27.26 -36.71 4.20
N GLY A 141 26.07 -36.62 3.60
CA GLY A 141 25.75 -37.17 2.27
C GLY A 141 25.96 -36.17 1.14
N PRO A 142 25.63 -36.54 -0.11
CA PRO A 142 25.65 -35.61 -1.24
C PRO A 142 24.74 -34.40 -0.99
N ALA A 143 25.19 -33.22 -1.41
CA ALA A 143 24.40 -32.00 -1.33
C ALA A 143 23.11 -32.14 -2.17
N PRO A 144 21.93 -31.70 -1.66
CA PRO A 144 20.72 -31.64 -2.47
C PRO A 144 20.92 -30.78 -3.72
N GLU A 145 20.35 -31.20 -4.85
CA GLU A 145 20.44 -30.42 -6.10
C GLU A 145 19.45 -29.25 -6.15
N LYS A 146 18.32 -29.36 -5.45
CA LYS A 146 17.27 -28.34 -5.40
C LYS A 146 17.48 -27.36 -4.25
N ARG A 147 16.81 -26.21 -4.31
CA ARG A 147 16.66 -25.24 -3.23
C ARG A 147 15.21 -24.80 -3.13
N HIS A 148 14.83 -24.21 -1.99
CA HIS A 148 13.66 -23.33 -1.97
C HIS A 148 13.87 -22.23 -3.01
N GLY A 149 12.83 -21.87 -3.75
CA GLY A 149 12.94 -20.97 -4.91
C GLY A 149 11.91 -19.86 -4.89
N LEU A 150 12.14 -18.81 -5.67
CA LEU A 150 11.16 -17.75 -5.89
C LEU A 150 9.84 -18.33 -6.41
N THR A 151 8.74 -17.65 -6.13
CA THR A 151 7.42 -18.07 -6.61
C THR A 151 6.44 -16.92 -6.72
N ASN A 152 5.52 -17.03 -7.68
CA ASN A 152 4.29 -16.21 -7.77
C ASN A 152 3.04 -16.98 -7.30
N ARG A 153 3.19 -18.20 -6.75
CA ARG A 153 2.04 -19.09 -6.48
C ARG A 153 1.08 -18.58 -5.41
N ILE A 154 1.54 -17.67 -4.55
CA ILE A 154 0.69 -17.02 -3.54
C ILE A 154 0.18 -15.65 -4.00
N GLU A 155 0.75 -15.10 -5.09
CA GLU A 155 0.31 -13.82 -5.63
C GLU A 155 -1.19 -13.88 -5.95
N GLY A 156 -1.85 -12.77 -5.71
CA GLY A 156 -3.28 -12.57 -5.76
C GLY A 156 -4.05 -13.09 -4.55
N THR A 157 -3.49 -13.98 -3.74
CA THR A 157 -4.20 -14.56 -2.58
C THR A 157 -4.42 -13.51 -1.49
N GLY A 158 -5.60 -13.56 -0.86
CA GLY A 158 -5.93 -12.80 0.34
C GLY A 158 -6.09 -13.74 1.53
N THR A 159 -5.61 -13.33 2.70
CA THR A 159 -5.67 -14.15 3.92
C THR A 159 -6.02 -13.31 5.14
N HIS A 160 -6.72 -13.93 6.08
CA HIS A 160 -6.96 -13.41 7.43
C HIS A 160 -6.24 -14.32 8.43
N TRP A 161 -5.67 -13.73 9.46
CA TRP A 161 -4.91 -14.43 10.49
C TRP A 161 -5.26 -13.90 11.88
N ILE A 162 -5.35 -14.83 12.83
CA ILE A 162 -5.30 -14.54 14.26
C ILE A 162 -4.10 -15.29 14.84
N ASP A 163 -3.18 -14.52 15.42
CA ASP A 163 -1.98 -15.02 16.07
C ASP A 163 -2.25 -15.36 17.54
N ASP A 164 -1.45 -16.25 18.09
CA ASP A 164 -1.49 -16.67 19.50
C ASP A 164 -1.15 -15.55 20.49
N ASN A 165 -0.55 -14.46 20.02
CA ASN A 165 -0.32 -13.22 20.76
C ASN A 165 -1.50 -12.22 20.66
N GLY A 166 -2.59 -12.59 19.97
CA GLY A 166 -3.79 -11.78 19.80
C GLY A 166 -3.75 -10.77 18.64
N ARG A 167 -2.66 -10.74 17.85
CA ARG A 167 -2.59 -9.92 16.64
C ARG A 167 -3.53 -10.48 15.58
N GLU A 168 -4.25 -9.58 14.91
CA GLU A 168 -5.20 -9.94 13.87
C GLU A 168 -4.85 -9.17 12.59
N MET A 169 -4.65 -9.90 11.49
CA MET A 169 -4.12 -9.33 10.25
C MET A 169 -4.95 -9.75 9.03
N LEU A 170 -5.07 -8.84 8.06
CA LEU A 170 -5.39 -9.19 6.67
C LEU A 170 -4.14 -8.99 5.82
N TYR A 171 -3.81 -9.96 4.96
CA TYR A 171 -2.74 -9.86 3.98
C TYR A 171 -3.28 -10.01 2.56
N PHE A 172 -2.69 -9.26 1.64
CA PHE A 172 -2.95 -9.32 0.21
C PHE A 172 -1.63 -9.33 -0.55
N PHE A 173 -1.53 -10.20 -1.55
CA PHE A 173 -0.30 -10.41 -2.31
C PHE A 173 -0.43 -10.00 -3.80
N PRO A 174 -0.79 -8.76 -4.17
CA PRO A 174 -1.00 -8.39 -5.59
C PRO A 174 0.31 -8.15 -6.36
N SER A 175 1.44 -8.57 -5.80
CA SER A 175 2.79 -8.36 -6.35
C SER A 175 3.72 -9.49 -5.91
N VAL A 176 4.75 -9.77 -6.72
CA VAL A 176 5.79 -10.76 -6.41
C VAL A 176 7.01 -10.16 -5.71
N ILE A 177 6.99 -8.85 -5.42
CA ILE A 177 8.07 -8.13 -4.73
C ILE A 177 7.58 -7.25 -3.58
N TRP A 178 6.26 -7.09 -3.44
CA TRP A 178 5.59 -6.26 -2.44
C TRP A 178 4.30 -6.96 -2.00
N SER A 179 3.82 -6.60 -0.81
CA SER A 179 2.50 -7.01 -0.30
C SER A 179 1.79 -5.79 0.27
N SER A 180 0.49 -5.92 0.49
CA SER A 180 -0.27 -5.03 1.37
C SER A 180 -0.88 -5.79 2.53
N TYR A 181 -1.08 -5.09 3.65
CA TYR A 181 -1.63 -5.66 4.86
C TYR A 181 -2.43 -4.64 5.65
N VAL A 182 -3.32 -5.16 6.50
CA VAL A 182 -4.15 -4.38 7.42
C VAL A 182 -4.05 -5.02 8.79
N GLU A 183 -3.60 -4.26 9.79
CA GLU A 183 -3.65 -4.71 11.17
C GLU A 183 -5.01 -4.36 11.77
N LEU A 184 -5.80 -5.38 12.05
CA LEU A 184 -7.16 -5.25 12.57
C LEU A 184 -7.16 -5.14 14.11
N SER A 185 -6.16 -5.71 14.79
CA SER A 185 -6.06 -5.68 16.26
C SER A 185 -5.61 -4.32 16.81
N ASN A 186 -5.03 -3.46 15.98
CA ASN A 186 -4.59 -2.14 16.40
C ASN A 186 -5.78 -1.15 16.38
N PRO A 187 -6.09 -0.44 17.49
CA PRO A 187 -7.19 0.53 17.53
C PRO A 187 -7.04 1.70 16.54
N ARG A 188 -5.81 1.97 16.08
CA ARG A 188 -5.48 2.96 15.05
C ARG A 188 -5.20 2.32 13.69
N GLY A 189 -5.33 1.00 13.60
CA GLY A 189 -5.19 0.22 12.37
C GLY A 189 -6.43 0.31 11.50
N GLY A 190 -6.76 -0.79 10.80
CA GLY A 190 -7.86 -0.80 9.84
C GLY A 190 -7.60 -0.01 8.56
N ILE A 191 -6.35 0.45 8.36
CA ILE A 191 -5.87 1.06 7.12
C ILE A 191 -4.86 0.14 6.45
N THR A 192 -4.82 0.19 5.13
CA THR A 192 -3.86 -0.56 4.31
C THR A 192 -2.48 0.06 4.41
N ILE A 193 -1.48 -0.79 4.58
CA ILE A 193 -0.07 -0.46 4.48
C ILE A 193 0.56 -1.39 3.45
N THR A 194 1.53 -0.87 2.68
CA THR A 194 2.31 -1.66 1.71
C THR A 194 3.76 -1.81 2.16
N ALA A 195 4.39 -2.92 1.79
CA ALA A 195 5.78 -3.18 2.15
C ALA A 195 6.50 -4.07 1.12
N PRO A 196 7.78 -3.80 0.79
CA PRO A 196 8.59 -4.71 0.00
C PRO A 196 8.72 -6.06 0.69
N SER A 197 8.51 -7.10 -0.10
CA SER A 197 8.30 -8.46 0.37
C SER A 197 9.12 -9.48 -0.44
N ASP A 198 9.44 -10.61 0.17
CA ASP A 198 10.06 -11.75 -0.53
C ASP A 198 9.14 -12.98 -0.40
N TYR A 199 9.07 -13.78 -1.46
CA TYR A 199 8.23 -14.97 -1.55
C TYR A 199 9.04 -16.17 -2.03
N TYR A 200 9.11 -17.22 -1.21
CA TYR A 200 9.77 -18.47 -1.58
C TYR A 200 8.85 -19.67 -1.40
N LYS A 201 8.93 -20.60 -2.35
CA LYS A 201 8.25 -21.88 -2.28
C LYS A 201 9.16 -22.91 -1.61
N ILE A 202 8.65 -23.56 -0.57
CA ILE A 202 9.20 -24.80 -0.02
C ILE A 202 8.57 -25.98 -0.76
N SER A 203 7.25 -26.00 -0.83
CA SER A 203 6.45 -27.01 -1.54
C SER A 203 5.13 -26.39 -2.03
N ASP A 204 4.21 -27.18 -2.61
CA ASP A 204 2.85 -26.68 -2.92
C ASP A 204 2.00 -26.42 -1.66
N LYS A 205 2.50 -26.83 -0.49
CA LYS A 205 1.84 -26.62 0.80
C LYS A 205 2.42 -25.42 1.55
N TYR A 206 3.75 -25.31 1.58
CA TYR A 206 4.45 -24.34 2.42
C TYR A 206 5.14 -23.25 1.60
N TYR A 207 4.96 -22.03 2.06
CA TYR A 207 5.55 -20.81 1.49
C TYR A 207 6.26 -20.01 2.58
N ILE A 208 7.33 -19.34 2.20
CA ILE A 208 8.01 -18.36 3.05
C ILE A 208 7.61 -16.98 2.53
N TYR A 209 7.10 -16.16 3.43
CA TYR A 209 6.78 -14.75 3.19
C TYR A 209 7.60 -13.90 4.13
N SER A 210 8.23 -12.85 3.62
CA SER A 210 8.82 -11.82 4.48
C SER A 210 8.42 -10.43 4.01
N ARG A 211 8.38 -9.46 4.92
CA ARG A 211 8.22 -8.04 4.62
C ARG A 211 9.09 -7.17 5.53
N SER A 212 9.52 -6.01 5.03
CA SER A 212 10.04 -4.91 5.87
C SER A 212 9.15 -3.68 5.68
N GLU A 213 8.66 -3.10 6.77
CA GLU A 213 7.75 -1.96 6.79
C GLU A 213 8.49 -0.64 6.56
N GLN A 214 9.12 -0.52 5.38
CA GLN A 214 9.94 0.64 4.96
C GLN A 214 9.15 1.95 5.04
N GLU A 215 9.79 3.02 5.52
CA GLU A 215 9.18 4.35 5.76
C GLU A 215 8.07 4.42 6.82
N TYR A 216 7.62 3.26 7.33
CA TYR A 216 6.67 3.15 8.44
C TYR A 216 7.42 2.76 9.72
N SER A 217 7.10 1.62 10.33
CA SER A 217 7.72 1.21 11.59
C SER A 217 9.18 0.74 11.44
N GLY A 218 9.59 0.39 10.22
CA GLY A 218 10.85 -0.27 9.95
C GLY A 218 10.89 -1.75 10.38
N CYS A 219 9.80 -2.30 10.95
CA CYS A 219 9.77 -3.68 11.42
C CYS A 219 9.90 -4.68 10.27
N PHE A 220 10.63 -5.75 10.53
CA PHE A 220 10.69 -6.95 9.70
C PHE A 220 9.71 -8.00 10.21
N THR A 221 9.08 -8.71 9.28
CA THR A 221 8.25 -9.88 9.55
C THR A 221 8.66 -11.01 8.61
N LEU A 222 8.80 -12.22 9.15
CA LEU A 222 9.04 -13.45 8.39
C LEU A 222 8.08 -14.53 8.87
N GLU A 223 7.38 -15.15 7.94
CA GLU A 223 6.37 -16.17 8.20
C GLU A 223 6.60 -17.38 7.28
N VAL A 224 6.33 -18.56 7.82
CA VAL A 224 6.12 -19.78 7.04
C VAL A 224 4.61 -20.05 7.03
N ILE A 225 4.01 -19.97 5.85
CA ILE A 225 2.58 -20.10 5.62
C ILE A 225 2.28 -21.50 5.07
N ASP A 226 1.41 -22.24 5.77
CA ASP A 226 0.76 -23.45 5.27
C ASP A 226 -0.64 -23.09 4.76
N LEU A 227 -0.80 -23.02 3.43
CA LEU A 227 -2.09 -22.73 2.81
C LEU A 227 -3.03 -23.95 2.76
N PHE A 228 -2.54 -25.16 3.06
CA PHE A 228 -3.34 -26.37 3.06
C PHE A 228 -4.14 -26.53 4.35
N THR A 229 -3.53 -26.17 5.48
CA THR A 229 -4.21 -26.15 6.79
C THR A 229 -4.53 -24.75 7.29
N VAL A 230 -4.16 -23.71 6.52
CA VAL A 230 -4.32 -22.29 6.83
C VAL A 230 -3.83 -21.96 8.24
N ARG A 231 -2.54 -22.28 8.45
CA ARG A 231 -1.77 -21.98 9.65
C ARG A 231 -0.45 -21.34 9.26
N HIS A 232 0.14 -20.60 10.18
CA HIS A 232 1.50 -20.11 10.01
C HIS A 232 2.29 -20.09 11.31
N ILE A 233 3.61 -19.99 11.16
CA ILE A 233 4.54 -19.65 12.23
C ILE A 233 5.36 -18.47 11.76
N GLY A 234 5.66 -17.53 12.67
CA GLY A 234 6.31 -16.29 12.27
C GLY A 234 7.21 -15.70 13.34
N VAL A 235 8.00 -14.73 12.89
CA VAL A 235 8.82 -13.85 13.71
C VAL A 235 8.61 -12.41 13.28
N ARG A 236 8.56 -11.51 14.26
CA ARG A 236 8.61 -10.07 14.06
C ARG A 236 9.82 -9.50 14.79
N LEU A 237 10.51 -8.59 14.13
CA LEU A 237 11.69 -7.90 14.66
C LEU A 237 11.63 -6.42 14.29
N GLY A 238 11.69 -5.54 15.28
CA GLY A 238 11.74 -4.09 15.05
C GLY A 238 11.55 -3.32 16.34
N PHE A 239 11.06 -2.08 16.23
CA PHE A 239 10.75 -1.24 17.37
C PHE A 239 9.33 -0.67 17.23
N ASP A 240 8.58 -0.68 18.33
CA ASP A 240 7.26 -0.07 18.37
C ASP A 240 7.34 1.47 18.43
N LEU A 241 6.18 2.12 18.50
CA LEU A 241 6.07 3.59 18.56
C LEU A 241 6.66 4.22 19.82
N ASN A 242 6.86 3.44 20.87
CA ASN A 242 7.46 3.86 22.13
C ASN A 242 8.95 3.48 22.19
N ASP A 243 9.52 3.11 21.04
CA ASP A 243 10.90 2.65 20.90
C ASP A 243 11.21 1.37 21.69
N ALA A 244 10.19 0.60 22.09
CA ALA A 244 10.38 -0.70 22.72
C ALA A 244 10.70 -1.75 21.65
N LEU A 245 11.64 -2.65 21.95
CA LEU A 245 12.01 -3.73 21.04
C LEU A 245 10.82 -4.68 20.87
N ASP A 246 10.33 -4.81 19.65
CA ASP A 246 9.37 -5.83 19.23
C ASP A 246 10.16 -6.98 18.61
N TYR A 247 10.52 -7.95 19.46
CA TYR A 247 11.16 -9.19 19.02
C TYR A 247 10.33 -10.37 19.51
N THR A 248 9.49 -10.91 18.62
CA THR A 248 8.46 -11.88 18.97
C THR A 248 8.41 -13.04 17.99
N MET A 249 8.15 -14.25 18.48
CA MET A 249 7.72 -15.40 17.67
C MET A 249 6.29 -15.77 18.01
N TYR A 250 5.55 -16.18 17.00
CA TYR A 250 4.14 -16.49 17.12
C TYR A 250 3.74 -17.67 16.23
N SER A 251 2.56 -18.19 16.52
CA SER A 251 1.85 -19.15 15.68
C SER A 251 0.45 -18.62 15.47
N GLY A 252 -0.13 -18.88 14.31
CA GLY A 252 -1.42 -18.33 13.96
C GLY A 252 -2.19 -19.25 13.03
N SER A 253 -3.48 -18.97 12.94
CA SER A 253 -4.43 -19.70 12.11
C SER A 253 -5.45 -18.72 11.54
N GLY A 254 -6.06 -19.07 10.41
CA GLY A 254 -7.10 -18.23 9.86
C GLY A 254 -7.73 -18.81 8.62
N GLU A 255 -7.97 -17.96 7.62
CA GLU A 255 -8.71 -18.33 6.42
C GLU A 255 -8.22 -17.60 5.17
N VAL A 256 -8.43 -18.21 4.00
CA VAL A 256 -8.26 -17.55 2.72
C VAL A 256 -9.49 -16.70 2.45
N THR A 257 -9.32 -15.39 2.32
CA THR A 257 -10.43 -14.44 2.12
C THR A 257 -10.84 -14.32 0.66
N GLY A 258 -9.97 -14.73 -0.26
CA GLY A 258 -10.24 -14.69 -1.70
C GLY A 258 -8.97 -14.65 -2.51
N ARG A 259 -9.12 -14.33 -3.79
CA ARG A 259 -7.99 -14.24 -4.73
C ARG A 259 -8.30 -13.23 -5.82
N CYS A 260 -7.32 -12.39 -6.15
CA CYS A 260 -7.31 -11.67 -7.40
C CYS A 260 -6.50 -12.43 -8.46
N THR A 261 -6.91 -12.32 -9.73
CA THR A 261 -6.26 -12.99 -10.85
C THR A 261 -4.89 -12.38 -11.15
N ASN A 262 -3.86 -13.22 -11.20
CA ASN A 262 -2.53 -12.92 -11.73
C ASN A 262 -2.62 -12.58 -13.23
N LEU A 263 -1.72 -11.74 -13.73
CA LEU A 263 -1.79 -11.21 -15.10
C LEU A 263 -0.61 -11.63 -15.98
N GLU A 264 0.34 -12.36 -15.41
CA GLU A 264 1.45 -12.98 -16.11
C GLU A 264 1.01 -14.00 -17.16
N PRO A 265 1.90 -14.35 -18.13
CA PRO A 265 1.69 -15.50 -18.97
C PRO A 265 1.38 -16.76 -18.15
N LEU A 266 0.49 -17.62 -18.65
CA LEU A 266 0.09 -18.87 -17.95
C LEU A 266 1.25 -19.85 -17.68
N THR A 267 2.37 -19.67 -18.40
CA THR A 267 3.60 -20.46 -18.24
C THR A 267 4.61 -19.81 -17.29
N ASP A 268 4.27 -18.68 -16.68
CA ASP A 268 5.12 -18.02 -15.70
C ASP A 268 4.87 -18.62 -14.30
N TYR A 269 5.91 -19.25 -13.76
CA TYR A 269 5.88 -19.91 -12.44
C TYR A 269 6.50 -19.03 -11.33
N GLY A 270 6.91 -17.80 -11.66
CA GLY A 270 7.53 -16.85 -10.74
C GLY A 270 8.87 -17.34 -10.17
N THR A 271 9.57 -18.23 -10.88
CA THR A 271 10.84 -18.82 -10.42
C THR A 271 12.06 -17.96 -10.74
N GLU A 272 11.87 -16.83 -11.40
CA GLU A 272 12.93 -15.90 -11.81
C GLU A 272 12.73 -14.54 -11.15
N ASN A 273 13.82 -13.80 -11.01
CA ASN A 273 13.76 -12.42 -10.56
C ASN A 273 13.07 -11.55 -11.64
N PRO A 274 12.03 -10.76 -11.29
CA PRO A 274 11.22 -10.03 -12.26
C PRO A 274 11.91 -8.80 -12.86
N PHE A 275 13.10 -8.43 -12.39
CA PHE A 275 13.84 -7.26 -12.87
C PHE A 275 14.78 -7.60 -14.01
N ASP A 276 15.00 -6.64 -14.92
CA ASP A 276 16.03 -6.73 -15.94
C ASP A 276 17.45 -6.73 -15.36
N GLU A 277 18.43 -7.11 -16.19
CA GLU A 277 19.84 -7.21 -15.77
C GLU A 277 20.42 -5.88 -15.29
N LYS A 278 20.01 -4.76 -15.90
CA LYS A 278 20.48 -3.42 -15.52
C LYS A 278 20.08 -3.10 -14.08
N ARG A 279 18.84 -3.41 -13.71
CA ARG A 279 18.33 -3.17 -12.36
C ARG A 279 18.92 -4.16 -11.35
N ARG A 280 19.12 -5.43 -11.74
CA ARG A 280 19.85 -6.40 -10.89
C ARG A 280 21.28 -5.94 -10.60
N GLU A 281 21.99 -5.42 -11.60
CA GLU A 281 23.34 -4.88 -11.42
C GLU A 281 23.35 -3.67 -10.47
N LYS A 282 22.37 -2.77 -10.59
CA LYS A 282 22.20 -1.66 -9.65
C LYS A 282 22.05 -2.16 -8.20
N PHE A 283 21.23 -3.17 -7.96
CA PHE A 283 21.08 -3.73 -6.60
C PHE A 283 22.39 -4.36 -6.08
N ARG A 284 23.17 -5.01 -6.95
CA ARG A 284 24.50 -5.53 -6.57
C ARG A 284 25.45 -4.41 -6.15
N GLN A 285 25.42 -3.27 -6.85
CA GLN A 285 26.25 -2.10 -6.54
C GLN A 285 25.80 -1.38 -5.26
N GLU A 286 24.51 -1.35 -4.97
CA GLU A 286 23.95 -0.80 -3.71
C GLU A 286 24.30 -1.66 -2.49
N GLY A 287 24.73 -2.91 -2.71
CA GLY A 287 25.29 -3.77 -1.70
C GLY A 287 24.32 -4.80 -1.13
N LYS A 288 24.78 -5.47 -0.06
CA LYS A 288 24.10 -6.60 0.56
C LYS A 288 22.70 -6.20 1.06
N GLY A 289 21.71 -7.02 0.73
CA GLY A 289 20.33 -6.80 1.15
C GLY A 289 19.58 -5.72 0.36
N SER A 290 20.21 -5.10 -0.64
CA SER A 290 19.48 -4.15 -1.50
C SER A 290 18.28 -4.84 -2.16
N ARG A 291 17.18 -4.07 -2.20
CA ARG A 291 15.89 -4.47 -2.75
C ARG A 291 15.27 -3.28 -3.48
N PRO A 292 14.35 -3.54 -4.41
CA PRO A 292 13.48 -2.52 -4.97
C PRO A 292 12.70 -1.84 -3.85
N SER A 293 13.09 -0.62 -3.53
CA SER A 293 12.39 0.23 -2.57
C SER A 293 11.73 1.38 -3.33
N TYR A 294 10.46 1.61 -3.02
CA TYR A 294 9.74 2.81 -3.42
C TYR A 294 9.65 3.63 -2.15
N ARG A 295 10.31 4.79 -2.14
CA ARG A 295 10.50 5.63 -0.95
C ARG A 295 10.01 7.06 -1.16
N PRO A 296 8.70 7.27 -1.39
CA PRO A 296 8.18 8.58 -1.74
C PRO A 296 8.52 9.70 -0.76
N ARG A 297 8.62 9.42 0.55
CA ARG A 297 8.94 10.43 1.57
C ARG A 297 10.35 11.01 1.40
N PHE A 298 11.24 10.28 0.73
CA PHE A 298 12.59 10.74 0.37
C PHE A 298 12.72 11.16 -1.10
N MET A 299 11.73 10.84 -1.95
CA MET A 299 11.73 11.18 -3.38
C MET A 299 11.13 12.55 -3.66
N HIS A 300 10.13 12.97 -2.88
CA HIS A 300 9.40 14.22 -3.10
C HIS A 300 9.83 15.29 -2.09
N LYS A 301 9.96 16.53 -2.56
CA LYS A 301 10.27 17.68 -1.71
C LYS A 301 9.04 18.07 -0.90
N ASP A 302 9.23 18.30 0.40
CA ASP A 302 8.25 19.00 1.21
C ASP A 302 8.33 20.51 0.94
N TYR A 303 7.30 21.06 0.29
CA TYR A 303 7.19 22.49 0.03
C TYR A 303 6.63 23.23 1.24
N THR A 304 7.16 24.42 1.53
CA THR A 304 6.56 25.34 2.52
C THR A 304 5.31 26.01 1.95
N LYS A 305 4.51 26.66 2.79
CA LYS A 305 3.32 27.40 2.32
C LYS A 305 3.71 28.50 1.33
N GLU A 306 4.79 29.22 1.60
CA GLU A 306 5.28 30.29 0.74
C GLU A 306 5.70 29.77 -0.64
N GLU A 307 6.34 28.59 -0.68
CA GLU A 307 6.71 27.93 -1.93
C GLU A 307 5.46 27.44 -2.69
N VAL A 308 4.48 26.86 -1.99
CA VAL A 308 3.19 26.47 -2.59
C VAL A 308 2.49 27.69 -3.21
N ASP A 309 2.40 28.80 -2.49
CA ASP A 309 1.80 30.04 -2.98
C ASP A 309 2.53 30.61 -4.19
N GLU A 310 3.86 30.48 -4.20
CA GLU A 310 4.67 30.86 -5.35
C GLU A 310 4.42 29.97 -6.58
N ILE A 311 4.30 28.66 -6.40
CA ILE A 311 3.97 27.72 -7.47
C ILE A 311 2.58 28.03 -8.03
N ILE A 312 1.57 28.19 -7.16
CA ILE A 312 0.19 28.54 -7.56
C ILE A 312 0.19 29.80 -8.43
N ARG A 313 0.88 30.86 -7.98
CA ARG A 313 0.92 32.15 -8.68
C ARG A 313 1.66 32.09 -10.02
N LYS A 314 2.70 31.26 -10.13
CA LYS A 314 3.58 31.22 -11.32
C LYS A 314 3.19 30.14 -12.34
N ASN A 315 2.62 29.03 -11.88
CA ASN A 315 2.58 27.79 -12.66
C ASN A 315 1.35 26.92 -12.32
N LEU A 316 0.17 27.55 -12.29
CA LEU A 316 -1.11 26.85 -12.24
C LEU A 316 -1.54 26.42 -13.66
N ARG A 317 -1.72 25.11 -13.86
CA ARG A 317 -2.01 24.47 -15.15
C ARG A 317 -3.28 23.64 -15.06
N CYS A 318 -4.39 24.18 -15.56
CA CYS A 318 -5.63 23.42 -15.71
C CYS A 318 -5.75 22.88 -17.13
N PHE A 319 -5.91 21.56 -17.24
CA PHE A 319 -6.14 20.78 -18.46
C PHE A 319 -5.05 20.97 -19.53
N LYS A 320 -3.80 21.12 -19.07
CA LYS A 320 -2.61 21.38 -19.89
C LYS A 320 -1.41 20.61 -19.35
N GLY A 321 -0.56 20.17 -20.25
CA GLY A 321 0.70 19.49 -19.90
C GLY A 321 0.50 18.00 -19.58
N ARG A 322 1.49 17.43 -18.89
CA ARG A 322 1.49 16.03 -18.44
C ARG A 322 1.57 15.99 -16.92
N THR A 323 1.13 14.88 -16.35
CA THR A 323 1.26 14.61 -14.91
C THR A 323 1.91 13.25 -14.71
N ILE A 324 2.23 12.91 -13.45
CA ILE A 324 2.70 11.58 -13.09
C ILE A 324 1.66 10.48 -13.41
N MET A 325 0.38 10.84 -13.52
CA MET A 325 -0.76 9.98 -13.91
C MET A 325 -1.23 10.25 -15.34
N THR A 326 -0.29 10.50 -16.26
CA THR A 326 -0.64 10.74 -17.68
C THR A 326 -1.44 9.56 -18.24
N SER A 327 -2.70 9.84 -18.60
CA SER A 327 -3.66 8.86 -19.10
C SER A 327 -4.00 9.14 -20.56
N ALA A 328 -4.13 8.09 -21.37
CA ALA A 328 -4.55 8.15 -22.77
C ALA A 328 -5.99 7.63 -22.96
N ASN A 329 -6.48 6.78 -22.04
CA ASN A 329 -7.82 6.21 -22.09
C ASN A 329 -8.84 7.06 -21.30
N THR A 330 -8.74 8.39 -21.38
CA THR A 330 -9.68 9.32 -20.75
C THR A 330 -11.04 9.29 -21.43
N LEU A 331 -12.11 9.66 -20.71
CA LEU A 331 -13.39 9.97 -21.34
C LEU A 331 -13.31 11.30 -22.11
N GLU A 332 -14.06 11.38 -23.21
CA GLU A 332 -14.16 12.60 -24.01
C GLU A 332 -14.86 13.72 -23.21
N PRO A 333 -14.40 14.98 -23.32
CA PRO A 333 -15.13 16.12 -22.80
C PRO A 333 -16.56 16.18 -23.35
N CYS A 334 -17.53 16.43 -22.49
CA CYS A 334 -18.94 16.55 -22.87
C CYS A 334 -19.41 18.01 -22.76
N GLY A 335 -20.16 18.47 -23.77
CA GLY A 335 -20.74 19.81 -23.79
C GLY A 335 -22.10 19.93 -23.08
N TYR A 336 -22.55 18.88 -22.36
CA TYR A 336 -23.91 18.75 -21.84
C TYR A 336 -24.38 19.96 -21.04
N MET A 337 -23.48 20.56 -20.26
CA MET A 337 -23.83 21.67 -19.37
C MET A 337 -23.80 23.05 -20.04
N THR A 338 -23.39 23.16 -21.31
CA THR A 338 -23.23 24.45 -22.02
C THR A 338 -24.52 25.28 -21.96
N GLY A 339 -24.39 26.53 -21.50
CA GLY A 339 -25.51 27.47 -21.39
C GLY A 339 -26.46 27.21 -20.22
N LYS A 340 -26.18 26.23 -19.35
CA LYS A 340 -26.99 25.98 -18.15
C LYS A 340 -26.56 26.89 -17.00
N ARG A 341 -27.54 27.28 -16.20
CA ARG A 341 -27.35 27.91 -14.89
C ARG A 341 -28.04 27.07 -13.83
N PHE A 342 -27.33 26.74 -12.77
CA PHE A 342 -27.84 25.87 -11.71
C PHE A 342 -27.11 26.12 -10.39
N ASN A 343 -27.73 25.69 -9.30
CA ASN A 343 -27.15 25.70 -7.97
C ASN A 343 -26.91 24.26 -7.52
N LEU A 344 -25.78 24.02 -6.87
CA LEU A 344 -25.51 22.77 -6.16
C LEU A 344 -25.62 23.06 -4.66
N ARG A 345 -26.67 22.55 -4.03
CA ARG A 345 -26.98 22.77 -2.62
C ARG A 345 -26.61 21.54 -1.81
N TYR A 346 -25.60 21.67 -0.96
CA TYR A 346 -25.09 20.58 -0.13
C TYR A 346 -25.72 20.58 1.26
N ASP A 347 -25.85 19.39 1.85
CA ASP A 347 -26.54 19.18 3.12
C ASP A 347 -25.84 19.88 4.31
N ASN A 348 -24.57 20.25 4.16
CA ASN A 348 -23.82 21.04 5.14
C ASN A 348 -24.07 22.56 5.06
N GLY A 349 -24.95 23.01 4.16
CA GLY A 349 -25.27 24.42 3.92
C GLY A 349 -24.38 25.11 2.88
N LEU A 350 -23.36 24.43 2.33
CA LEU A 350 -22.58 24.97 1.22
C LEU A 350 -23.42 25.00 -0.05
N VAL A 351 -23.44 26.14 -0.73
CA VAL A 351 -24.16 26.30 -1.99
C VAL A 351 -23.23 26.92 -3.03
N TRP A 352 -23.05 26.23 -4.13
CA TRP A 352 -22.33 26.73 -5.30
C TRP A 352 -23.33 27.15 -6.36
N GLU A 353 -23.20 28.39 -6.85
CA GLU A 353 -23.95 28.85 -8.00
C GLU A 353 -23.06 28.78 -9.24
N TYR A 354 -23.57 28.18 -10.32
CA TYR A 354 -22.84 28.02 -11.58
C TYR A 354 -23.59 28.65 -12.75
N ASP A 355 -22.84 29.32 -13.63
CA ASP A 355 -23.28 29.78 -14.95
C ASP A 355 -22.29 29.27 -16.00
N ILE A 356 -22.69 28.25 -16.76
CA ILE A 356 -21.81 27.56 -17.72
C ILE A 356 -21.85 28.30 -19.05
N LEU A 357 -20.75 28.98 -19.38
CA LEU A 357 -20.67 29.85 -20.56
C LEU A 357 -20.52 29.05 -21.85
N ASP A 358 -19.61 28.08 -21.86
CA ASP A 358 -19.32 27.21 -22.99
C ASP A 358 -18.76 25.85 -22.51
N ALA A 359 -18.27 25.04 -23.44
CA ALA A 359 -17.74 23.70 -23.15
C ALA A 359 -16.45 23.68 -22.30
N SER A 360 -15.83 24.84 -22.06
CA SER A 360 -14.54 24.97 -21.38
C SER A 360 -14.48 26.06 -20.31
N ARG A 361 -15.48 26.95 -20.26
CA ARG A 361 -15.54 28.06 -19.30
C ARG A 361 -16.83 28.08 -18.52
N LEU A 362 -16.70 28.26 -17.21
CA LEU A 362 -17.82 28.47 -16.30
C LEU A 362 -17.59 29.74 -15.50
N LYS A 363 -18.67 30.26 -14.93
CA LYS A 363 -18.61 31.18 -13.81
C LYS A 363 -19.16 30.50 -12.56
N TRP A 364 -18.55 30.79 -11.43
CA TRP A 364 -19.02 30.30 -10.14
C TRP A 364 -19.01 31.41 -9.09
N ARG A 365 -19.79 31.21 -8.02
CA ARG A 365 -19.71 31.94 -6.75
C ARG A 365 -20.34 31.10 -5.65
N LEU A 366 -20.04 31.41 -4.40
CA LEU A 366 -20.78 30.86 -3.27
C LEU A 366 -22.06 31.67 -3.03
N GLU A 367 -23.11 31.02 -2.52
CA GLU A 367 -24.35 31.72 -2.16
C GLU A 367 -24.05 32.84 -1.15
N GLY A 368 -24.50 34.06 -1.49
CA GLY A 368 -24.23 35.27 -0.71
C GLY A 368 -23.06 36.12 -1.22
N GLU A 369 -22.22 35.60 -2.11
CA GLU A 369 -21.19 36.40 -2.80
C GLU A 369 -21.79 37.24 -3.93
N SER A 370 -21.30 38.48 -4.09
CA SER A 370 -21.75 39.36 -5.18
C SER A 370 -21.06 39.04 -6.50
N ASP A 371 -19.78 38.68 -6.43
CA ASP A 371 -18.89 38.63 -7.57
C ASP A 371 -18.85 37.23 -8.18
N TRP A 372 -18.86 37.16 -9.51
CA TRP A 372 -18.70 35.92 -10.25
C TRP A 372 -17.24 35.71 -10.61
N HIS A 373 -16.74 34.50 -10.38
CA HIS A 373 -15.39 34.06 -10.75
C HIS A 373 -15.46 33.25 -12.04
N GLU A 374 -14.69 33.61 -13.07
CA GLU A 374 -14.60 32.84 -14.33
C GLU A 374 -13.41 31.88 -14.27
N GLU A 375 -13.64 30.61 -14.62
CA GLU A 375 -12.62 29.57 -14.59
C GLU A 375 -12.68 28.69 -15.83
N VAL A 376 -11.54 28.08 -16.15
CA VAL A 376 -11.49 26.95 -17.07
C VAL A 376 -11.97 25.71 -16.33
N TYR A 377 -12.86 24.94 -16.95
CA TYR A 377 -13.33 23.66 -16.44
C TYR A 377 -13.32 22.61 -17.54
N GLN A 378 -13.45 21.36 -17.13
CA GLN A 378 -13.77 20.25 -18.02
C GLN A 378 -14.88 19.41 -17.39
N GLY A 379 -15.86 19.02 -18.20
CA GLY A 379 -16.92 18.09 -17.81
C GLY A 379 -16.85 16.82 -18.65
N ILE A 380 -17.12 15.67 -18.04
CA ILE A 380 -17.21 14.35 -18.69
C ILE A 380 -18.47 13.63 -18.24
N GLU A 381 -18.98 12.69 -19.05
CA GLU A 381 -20.18 11.90 -18.76
C GLU A 381 -19.80 10.42 -18.53
N PRO A 382 -19.37 10.03 -17.32
CA PRO A 382 -18.98 8.65 -17.00
C PRO A 382 -20.15 7.68 -16.90
N SER A 383 -21.35 8.18 -16.65
CA SER A 383 -22.57 7.44 -16.90
C SER A 383 -23.68 8.35 -17.39
N LYS A 384 -24.68 7.78 -18.04
CA LYS A 384 -25.79 8.51 -18.65
C LYS A 384 -26.38 9.55 -17.69
N ASP A 385 -26.37 10.80 -18.11
CA ASP A 385 -26.89 11.97 -17.39
C ASP A 385 -26.19 12.24 -16.03
N ILE A 386 -25.08 11.57 -15.70
CA ILE A 386 -24.17 11.95 -14.62
C ILE A 386 -23.00 12.69 -15.25
N ILE A 387 -22.87 13.97 -14.92
CA ILE A 387 -21.72 14.79 -15.35
C ILE A 387 -20.75 14.93 -14.18
N LEU A 388 -19.51 14.50 -14.39
CA LEU A 388 -18.39 14.81 -13.52
C LEU A 388 -17.66 16.02 -14.08
N PHE A 389 -17.55 17.11 -13.33
CA PHE A 389 -16.77 18.27 -13.74
C PHE A 389 -15.91 18.81 -12.62
N SER A 390 -14.80 19.44 -12.99
CA SER A 390 -13.82 19.99 -12.05
C SER A 390 -13.28 21.31 -12.54
N HIS A 391 -12.97 22.20 -11.60
CA HIS A 391 -12.26 23.45 -11.83
C HIS A 391 -11.48 23.83 -10.58
N VAL A 392 -10.55 24.76 -10.71
CA VAL A 392 -9.88 25.38 -9.55
C VAL A 392 -10.64 26.63 -9.13
N CYS A 393 -10.46 27.07 -7.88
CA CYS A 393 -10.96 28.36 -7.41
C CYS A 393 -9.78 29.34 -7.31
N THR A 394 -9.44 30.00 -8.41
CA THR A 394 -8.33 30.94 -8.48
C THR A 394 -8.49 32.04 -7.43
N GLY A 395 -7.45 32.27 -6.64
CA GLY A 395 -7.45 33.26 -5.56
C GLY A 395 -7.98 32.76 -4.21
N SER A 396 -8.44 31.51 -4.11
CA SER A 396 -8.75 30.89 -2.81
C SER A 396 -7.46 30.54 -2.03
N ASP A 397 -7.52 30.64 -0.71
CA ASP A 397 -6.46 30.23 0.21
C ASP A 397 -7.04 29.39 1.37
N PRO A 398 -6.71 28.09 1.48
CA PRO A 398 -5.89 27.31 0.54
C PRO A 398 -6.53 27.21 -0.86
N LEU A 399 -5.71 26.97 -1.90
CA LEU A 399 -6.24 26.77 -3.25
C LEU A 399 -7.17 25.56 -3.28
N ARG A 400 -8.42 25.77 -3.67
CA ARG A 400 -9.45 24.74 -3.79
C ARG A 400 -9.58 24.20 -5.22
N ASN A 401 -9.91 22.93 -5.32
CA ASN A 401 -10.31 22.23 -6.53
C ASN A 401 -11.58 21.39 -6.24
N PRO A 402 -12.77 22.00 -6.32
CA PRO A 402 -14.00 21.24 -6.24
C PRO A 402 -14.18 20.36 -7.49
N THR A 403 -14.54 19.10 -7.25
CA THR A 403 -14.95 18.15 -8.29
C THR A 403 -16.37 17.68 -8.01
N HIS A 404 -17.29 17.94 -8.93
CA HIS A 404 -18.71 17.70 -8.77
C HIS A 404 -19.20 16.57 -9.66
N ALA A 405 -19.89 15.59 -9.06
CA ALA A 405 -20.65 14.58 -9.75
C ALA A 405 -22.15 14.94 -9.66
N VAL A 406 -22.74 15.38 -10.76
CA VAL A 406 -24.13 15.84 -10.83
C VAL A 406 -24.97 14.86 -11.64
N ASP A 407 -25.95 14.22 -11.00
CA ASP A 407 -26.97 13.40 -11.66
C ASP A 407 -28.13 14.27 -12.12
N PHE A 408 -28.14 14.62 -13.40
CA PHE A 408 -29.18 15.44 -14.02
C PHE A 408 -30.49 14.66 -14.28
N SER A 409 -30.53 13.35 -14.06
CA SER A 409 -31.77 12.57 -14.09
C SER A 409 -32.49 12.61 -12.74
N ASN A 410 -31.74 12.46 -11.64
CA ASN A 410 -32.32 12.37 -10.29
C ASN A 410 -32.21 13.66 -9.48
N GLY A 411 -31.49 14.67 -9.98
CA GLY A 411 -31.28 15.93 -9.26
C GLY A 411 -30.39 15.80 -8.02
N LEU A 412 -29.47 14.84 -8.01
CA LEU A 412 -28.56 14.59 -6.88
C LEU A 412 -27.13 15.04 -7.24
N THR A 413 -26.36 15.48 -6.24
CA THR A 413 -24.96 15.87 -6.45
C THR A 413 -24.06 15.41 -5.32
N THR A 414 -22.80 15.13 -5.67
CA THR A 414 -21.69 14.95 -4.72
C THR A 414 -20.56 15.91 -5.10
N CYS A 415 -19.99 16.61 -4.13
CA CYS A 415 -18.75 17.36 -4.29
C CYS A 415 -17.62 16.64 -3.55
N VAL A 416 -16.50 16.40 -4.21
CA VAL A 416 -15.20 16.21 -3.55
C VAL A 416 -14.51 17.56 -3.55
N ASP A 417 -14.49 18.23 -2.40
CA ASP A 417 -13.86 19.54 -2.22
C ASP A 417 -12.40 19.35 -1.83
N ALA A 418 -11.52 19.31 -2.84
CA ALA A 418 -10.09 19.15 -2.65
C ALA A 418 -9.42 20.51 -2.40
N ARG A 419 -8.30 20.50 -1.66
CA ARG A 419 -7.49 21.70 -1.42
C ARG A 419 -6.01 21.36 -1.28
N LEU A 420 -5.13 22.27 -1.71
CA LEU A 420 -3.70 22.20 -1.37
C LEU A 420 -3.53 22.51 0.11
N GLY A 421 -3.27 21.48 0.91
CA GLY A 421 -3.27 21.54 2.36
C GLY A 421 -4.14 20.45 2.98
N ASN A 422 -3.53 19.33 3.36
CA ASN A 422 -4.19 18.24 4.09
C ASN A 422 -4.22 18.46 5.62
N GLY A 423 -3.82 19.64 6.09
CA GLY A 423 -3.73 20.00 7.51
C GLY A 423 -2.48 19.48 8.22
N ARG A 424 -1.64 18.68 7.55
CA ARG A 424 -0.29 18.30 8.01
C ARG A 424 0.81 18.93 7.16
N LYS A 425 0.62 18.92 5.84
CA LYS A 425 1.52 19.56 4.87
C LYS A 425 0.74 20.52 3.97
N PRO A 426 1.30 21.69 3.65
CA PRO A 426 0.61 22.70 2.83
C PRO A 426 0.52 22.31 1.35
N TRP A 427 1.37 21.37 0.89
CA TRP A 427 1.50 20.99 -0.51
C TRP A 427 0.76 19.69 -0.87
N GLU A 428 0.50 18.83 0.12
CA GLU A 428 -0.28 17.61 -0.06
C GLU A 428 -1.78 17.95 -0.10
N VAL A 429 -2.51 17.32 -1.01
CA VAL A 429 -3.95 17.53 -1.18
C VAL A 429 -4.72 16.89 -0.02
N GLY A 430 -5.61 17.67 0.59
CA GLY A 430 -6.66 17.15 1.47
C GLY A 430 -8.02 17.30 0.82
N HIS A 431 -8.98 16.45 1.19
CA HIS A 431 -10.33 16.52 0.65
C HIS A 431 -11.43 16.20 1.64
N GLU A 432 -12.65 16.57 1.27
CA GLU A 432 -13.88 16.20 1.96
C GLU A 432 -15.00 15.97 0.94
N ALA A 433 -15.91 15.04 1.23
CA ALA A 433 -17.06 14.78 0.38
C ALA A 433 -18.34 15.39 0.96
N TYR A 434 -19.09 16.10 0.13
CA TYR A 434 -20.39 16.67 0.47
C TYR A 434 -21.47 16.11 -0.45
N PHE A 435 -22.62 15.76 0.13
CA PHE A 435 -23.80 15.27 -0.61
C PHE A 435 -24.88 16.34 -0.66
N GLY A 436 -25.65 16.36 -1.73
CA GLY A 436 -26.63 17.43 -1.94
C GLY A 436 -27.56 17.19 -3.11
N ILE A 437 -28.21 18.27 -3.51
CA ILE A 437 -29.17 18.31 -4.62
C ILE A 437 -28.77 19.34 -5.68
N LEU A 438 -29.20 19.06 -6.91
CA LEU A 438 -29.21 20.00 -8.02
C LEU A 438 -30.49 20.85 -7.93
N ASP A 439 -30.33 22.16 -7.92
CA ASP A 439 -31.41 23.15 -7.97
C ASP A 439 -31.28 23.93 -9.28
N MET A 440 -32.16 23.64 -10.25
CA MET A 440 -32.11 24.17 -11.60
C MET A 440 -33.55 24.38 -12.11
N ASP A 441 -33.80 25.53 -12.75
CA ASP A 441 -35.10 25.79 -13.36
C ASP A 441 -35.38 24.78 -14.49
N GLY A 442 -36.59 24.21 -14.50
CA GLY A 442 -36.96 23.09 -15.37
C GLY A 442 -36.16 21.79 -15.14
N GLY A 443 -35.38 21.70 -14.06
CA GLY A 443 -34.59 20.53 -13.69
C GLY A 443 -35.40 19.39 -13.05
N PRO A 444 -34.76 18.23 -12.82
CA PRO A 444 -35.38 17.13 -12.11
C PRO A 444 -35.76 17.52 -10.68
N THR A 445 -36.87 16.99 -10.17
CA THR A 445 -37.20 17.12 -8.74
C THR A 445 -36.43 16.05 -7.95
N PRO A 446 -35.52 16.45 -7.04
CA PRO A 446 -34.74 15.48 -6.28
C PRO A 446 -35.64 14.62 -5.38
N PRO A 447 -35.37 13.31 -5.27
CA PRO A 447 -36.11 12.46 -4.36
C PRO A 447 -35.90 12.90 -2.90
N VAL A 448 -36.99 12.92 -2.13
CA VAL A 448 -36.93 13.27 -0.69
C VAL A 448 -36.22 12.18 0.11
N THR A 449 -36.27 10.93 -0.34
CA THR A 449 -35.81 9.74 0.39
C THR A 449 -34.45 9.22 -0.05
N ALA A 450 -33.81 9.82 -1.05
CA ALA A 450 -32.54 9.33 -1.59
C ALA A 450 -31.50 10.45 -1.72
N ARG A 451 -30.25 10.07 -1.48
CA ARG A 451 -29.04 10.89 -1.65
C ARG A 451 -27.94 9.98 -2.22
N HIS A 452 -26.96 10.57 -2.87
CA HIS A 452 -25.65 9.92 -2.95
C HIS A 452 -25.11 9.70 -1.52
N GLY A 453 -24.22 8.74 -1.33
CA GLY A 453 -23.68 8.50 -0.01
C GLY A 453 -22.44 7.62 -0.02
N PHE A 454 -21.71 7.63 1.09
CA PHE A 454 -20.61 6.70 1.28
C PHE A 454 -21.07 5.25 1.14
N THR A 455 -20.22 4.42 0.55
CA THR A 455 -20.49 3.00 0.35
C THR A 455 -19.26 2.17 0.67
N THR A 456 -19.48 0.88 0.93
CA THR A 456 -18.42 -0.12 1.04
C THR A 456 -18.52 -1.17 -0.06
N GLU A 457 -19.37 -0.97 -1.08
CA GLU A 457 -19.62 -1.94 -2.15
C GLU A 457 -18.41 -2.18 -3.07
N LEU A 458 -17.36 -1.36 -2.98
CA LEU A 458 -16.08 -1.62 -3.65
C LEU A 458 -15.09 -2.41 -2.78
N VAL A 459 -15.26 -2.44 -1.46
CA VAL A 459 -14.35 -3.12 -0.55
C VAL A 459 -14.31 -4.61 -0.86
N GLY A 460 -13.10 -5.15 -0.98
CA GLY A 460 -12.83 -6.51 -1.41
C GLY A 460 -12.69 -6.68 -2.93
N LYS A 461 -13.07 -5.71 -3.75
CA LYS A 461 -12.88 -5.82 -5.21
C LYS A 461 -11.44 -5.52 -5.61
N ALA A 462 -11.01 -6.15 -6.70
CA ALA A 462 -9.75 -5.85 -7.37
C ALA A 462 -9.97 -5.62 -8.86
N TYR A 463 -9.31 -4.60 -9.42
CA TYR A 463 -9.33 -4.29 -10.85
C TYR A 463 -7.91 -4.07 -11.36
N SER A 464 -7.64 -4.50 -12.59
CA SER A 464 -6.55 -3.91 -13.36
C SER A 464 -7.05 -2.70 -14.12
N TRP A 465 -6.21 -1.68 -14.19
CA TRP A 465 -6.47 -0.39 -14.81
C TRP A 465 -5.46 -0.17 -15.91
N VAL A 466 -5.94 0.11 -17.12
CA VAL A 466 -5.12 0.43 -18.28
C VAL A 466 -5.33 1.91 -18.61
N TYR A 467 -4.45 2.77 -18.10
CA TYR A 467 -4.47 4.21 -18.38
C TYR A 467 -3.92 4.53 -19.77
N GLY A 468 -3.02 3.68 -20.29
CA GLY A 468 -2.48 3.76 -21.65
C GLY A 468 -1.49 2.62 -21.93
N GLU A 469 -0.76 2.69 -23.05
CA GLU A 469 0.20 1.64 -23.44
C GLU A 469 1.37 1.48 -22.45
N HIS A 470 1.68 2.54 -21.69
CA HIS A 470 2.85 2.59 -20.81
C HIS A 470 2.49 2.70 -19.32
N MET A 471 1.20 2.78 -18.98
CA MET A 471 0.75 2.95 -17.59
C MET A 471 -0.40 2.01 -17.29
N GLN A 472 -0.11 1.04 -16.43
CA GLN A 472 -1.03 0.00 -15.98
C GLN A 472 -0.87 -0.18 -14.48
N SER A 473 -1.97 -0.44 -13.80
CA SER A 473 -2.00 -0.62 -12.35
C SER A 473 -2.99 -1.71 -11.95
N ILE A 474 -2.80 -2.31 -10.77
CA ILE A 474 -3.85 -3.07 -10.08
C ILE A 474 -4.28 -2.26 -8.88
N HIS A 475 -5.59 -2.05 -8.69
CA HIS A 475 -6.13 -1.50 -7.45
C HIS A 475 -6.79 -2.62 -6.64
N VAL A 476 -6.50 -2.66 -5.34
CA VAL A 476 -7.17 -3.52 -4.36
C VAL A 476 -7.82 -2.63 -3.30
N TYR A 477 -9.15 -2.62 -3.26
CA TYR A 477 -9.94 -1.87 -2.26
C TYR A 477 -10.01 -2.66 -0.97
N SER A 478 -8.95 -2.55 -0.18
CA SER A 478 -8.65 -3.45 0.93
C SER A 478 -9.40 -3.08 2.21
N THR A 479 -9.76 -1.81 2.40
CA THR A 479 -10.56 -1.36 3.56
C THR A 479 -11.60 -0.33 3.14
N PRO A 480 -12.58 -0.02 4.01
CA PRO A 480 -13.55 1.04 3.73
C PRO A 480 -12.96 2.46 3.62
N GLU A 481 -11.74 2.68 4.10
CA GLU A 481 -11.10 4.01 4.17
C GLU A 481 -9.73 4.07 3.49
N SER A 482 -9.28 2.98 2.86
CA SER A 482 -8.03 2.94 2.12
C SER A 482 -7.99 1.83 1.08
N TYR A 483 -7.05 1.96 0.16
CA TYR A 483 -6.78 0.97 -0.87
C TYR A 483 -5.27 0.90 -1.13
N SER A 484 -4.85 -0.06 -1.96
CA SER A 484 -3.51 -0.09 -2.51
C SER A 484 -3.52 -0.14 -4.03
N TRP A 485 -2.53 0.47 -4.64
CA TRP A 485 -2.23 0.31 -6.07
C TRP A 485 -0.90 -0.43 -6.27
N THR A 486 -0.79 -1.15 -7.40
CA THR A 486 0.42 -1.87 -7.83
C THR A 486 0.79 -1.45 -9.24
N ILE A 487 1.98 -0.88 -9.43
CA ILE A 487 2.56 -0.63 -10.77
C ILE A 487 3.07 -1.96 -11.34
N MET A 488 2.62 -2.27 -12.55
CA MET A 488 3.01 -3.50 -13.25
C MET A 488 4.47 -3.42 -13.76
N LEU A 489 5.17 -4.55 -13.67
CA LEU A 489 6.48 -4.76 -14.28
C LEU A 489 6.34 -5.37 -15.68
N GLN A 490 7.48 -5.72 -16.28
CA GLN A 490 7.50 -6.50 -17.51
C GLN A 490 6.72 -7.82 -17.33
N LYS A 491 6.25 -8.38 -18.45
CA LYS A 491 5.41 -9.60 -18.47
C LYS A 491 4.11 -9.50 -17.64
N ASN A 492 3.65 -8.28 -17.32
CA ASN A 492 2.47 -8.03 -16.48
C ASN A 492 2.60 -8.63 -15.06
N THR A 493 3.82 -8.72 -14.54
CA THR A 493 4.06 -9.13 -13.15
C THR A 493 3.73 -7.99 -12.19
N GLY A 494 3.10 -8.29 -11.04
CA GLY A 494 2.84 -7.27 -10.03
C GLY A 494 4.14 -6.71 -9.42
N GLY A 495 4.25 -5.38 -9.37
CA GLY A 495 5.48 -4.67 -9.03
C GLY A 495 5.40 -3.81 -7.77
N PHE A 496 5.82 -2.54 -7.90
CA PHE A 496 5.87 -1.60 -6.79
C PHE A 496 4.47 -1.25 -6.32
N MET A 497 4.30 -1.05 -5.02
CA MET A 497 3.00 -0.72 -4.45
C MET A 497 3.05 0.54 -3.61
N TRP A 498 1.89 1.17 -3.49
CA TRP A 498 1.60 2.14 -2.45
C TRP A 498 0.18 1.94 -1.95
N SER A 499 -0.11 2.47 -0.77
CA SER A 499 -1.46 2.51 -0.22
C SER A 499 -1.81 3.92 0.18
N SER A 500 -3.08 4.26 -0.02
CA SER A 500 -3.56 5.62 0.15
C SER A 500 -4.91 5.61 0.86
N PRO A 501 -5.16 6.59 1.76
CA PRO A 501 -6.51 6.83 2.23
C PRO A 501 -7.42 7.19 1.05
N CYS A 502 -8.67 6.77 1.13
CA CYS A 502 -9.66 7.04 0.10
C CYS A 502 -11.08 7.09 0.66
N LEU A 503 -11.99 7.55 -0.19
CA LEU A 503 -13.42 7.48 0.03
C LEU A 503 -14.10 6.83 -1.17
N TYR A 504 -15.20 6.12 -0.90
CA TYR A 504 -16.05 5.52 -1.92
C TYR A 504 -17.47 6.05 -1.75
N VAL A 505 -18.07 6.50 -2.84
CA VAL A 505 -19.43 7.05 -2.88
C VAL A 505 -20.22 6.30 -3.94
N LYS A 506 -21.41 5.82 -3.55
CA LYS A 506 -22.39 5.30 -4.51
C LYS A 506 -23.21 6.47 -5.03
N LEU A 507 -23.13 6.70 -6.34
CA LEU A 507 -23.98 7.67 -7.03
C LEU A 507 -25.23 6.95 -7.53
N ARG A 508 -25.01 5.84 -8.24
CA ARG A 508 -26.03 4.92 -8.77
C ARG A 508 -25.44 3.50 -8.92
N GLU A 509 -26.26 2.53 -9.32
CA GLU A 509 -25.78 1.15 -9.60
C GLU A 509 -24.75 1.07 -10.74
N ASP A 510 -24.76 2.05 -11.64
CA ASP A 510 -23.88 2.19 -12.78
C ASP A 510 -22.78 3.25 -12.58
N ALA A 511 -22.63 3.80 -11.38
CA ALA A 511 -21.68 4.88 -11.11
C ALA A 511 -21.21 4.90 -9.64
N TYR A 512 -19.94 4.59 -9.45
CA TYR A 512 -19.25 4.67 -8.15
C TYR A 512 -18.14 5.70 -8.23
N LEU A 513 -18.23 6.74 -7.39
CA LEU A 513 -17.15 7.70 -7.24
C LEU A 513 -16.12 7.18 -6.25
N MET A 514 -14.85 7.29 -6.61
CA MET A 514 -13.73 7.07 -5.71
C MET A 514 -12.84 8.31 -5.74
N SER A 515 -12.37 8.73 -4.56
CA SER A 515 -11.30 9.72 -4.44
C SER A 515 -10.23 9.20 -3.50
N TRP A 516 -8.95 9.38 -3.85
CA TRP A 516 -7.81 9.03 -2.99
C TRP A 516 -6.81 10.17 -2.93
N THR A 517 -6.04 10.23 -1.83
CA THR A 517 -4.90 11.14 -1.71
C THR A 517 -3.61 10.34 -1.54
N GLU A 518 -2.59 10.69 -2.30
CA GLU A 518 -1.23 10.13 -2.23
C GLU A 518 -0.47 10.75 -1.03
N ASP A 519 -1.09 10.68 0.16
CA ASP A 519 -0.54 11.22 1.40
C ASP A 519 0.80 10.56 1.72
N ALA A 520 1.78 11.37 2.12
CA ALA A 520 3.16 10.92 2.34
C ALA A 520 3.78 10.17 1.14
N CYS A 521 3.17 10.31 -0.05
CA CYS A 521 3.68 9.87 -1.34
C CYS A 521 4.04 11.08 -2.21
N ASN A 522 3.30 11.30 -3.29
CA ASN A 522 3.49 12.43 -4.19
C ASN A 522 2.51 13.58 -3.89
N GLY A 523 1.69 13.47 -2.83
CA GLY A 523 0.81 14.53 -2.34
C GLY A 523 -0.39 14.86 -3.25
N ASN A 524 -0.58 14.17 -4.37
CA ASN A 524 -1.66 14.44 -5.31
C ASN A 524 -2.95 13.69 -4.93
N GLN A 525 -4.05 14.11 -5.52
CA GLN A 525 -5.35 13.44 -5.44
C GLN A 525 -5.76 12.96 -6.83
N GLY A 526 -6.32 11.75 -6.89
CA GLY A 526 -7.17 11.35 -8.01
C GLY A 526 -8.62 11.23 -7.58
N THR A 527 -9.55 11.59 -8.46
CA THR A 527 -11.00 11.42 -8.26
C THR A 527 -11.63 10.98 -9.57
N PHE A 528 -12.29 9.82 -9.57
CA PHE A 528 -12.98 9.31 -10.77
C PHE A 528 -14.35 8.73 -10.43
N ILE A 529 -15.16 8.55 -11.46
CA ILE A 529 -16.34 7.69 -11.42
C ILE A 529 -16.04 6.44 -12.23
N LEU A 530 -16.14 5.27 -11.59
CA LEU A 530 -16.14 3.97 -12.24
C LEU A 530 -17.57 3.64 -12.66
N ASN A 531 -17.76 3.37 -13.95
CA ASN A 531 -18.95 2.74 -14.46
C ASN A 531 -18.72 1.22 -14.61
N PRO A 532 -19.28 0.39 -13.71
CA PRO A 532 -19.02 -1.05 -13.72
C PRO A 532 -19.71 -1.78 -14.88
N TRP A 533 -20.63 -1.15 -15.60
CA TRP A 533 -21.31 -1.78 -16.74
C TRP A 533 -20.46 -1.74 -18.00
N ILE A 534 -19.67 -0.68 -18.18
CA ILE A 534 -18.73 -0.53 -19.30
C ILE A 534 -17.27 -0.78 -18.90
N MET A 535 -17.00 -0.95 -17.60
CA MET A 535 -15.67 -1.15 -17.04
C MET A 535 -14.68 -0.08 -17.48
N HIS A 536 -15.07 1.18 -17.32
CA HIS A 536 -14.26 2.36 -17.66
C HIS A 536 -14.46 3.39 -16.54
N ASP A 537 -13.38 3.99 -16.07
CA ASP A 537 -13.45 5.18 -15.24
C ASP A 537 -13.14 6.47 -16.02
N GLY A 538 -13.62 7.59 -15.47
CA GLY A 538 -13.22 8.91 -15.92
C GLY A 538 -13.19 9.87 -14.74
N GLY A 539 -12.17 10.72 -14.71
CA GLY A 539 -11.88 11.53 -13.54
C GLY A 539 -10.88 12.65 -13.77
N PHE A 540 -10.41 13.20 -12.65
CA PHE A 540 -9.46 14.31 -12.58
C PHE A 540 -8.38 14.06 -11.53
N PHE A 541 -7.15 14.46 -11.87
CA PHE A 541 -5.96 14.34 -11.04
C PHE A 541 -5.47 15.74 -10.70
N PHE A 542 -5.33 16.03 -9.41
CA PHE A 542 -5.04 17.37 -8.89
C PHE A 542 -3.91 17.33 -7.87
N GLY A 543 -3.00 18.31 -7.94
CA GLY A 543 -1.99 18.55 -6.91
C GLY A 543 -0.74 19.19 -7.48
N ILE A 544 0.39 19.03 -6.76
CA ILE A 544 1.69 19.55 -7.18
C ILE A 544 2.50 18.42 -7.82
N GLY A 545 3.07 18.72 -8.99
CA GLY A 545 3.99 17.83 -9.70
C GLY A 545 5.21 18.59 -10.19
N ASP A 546 6.22 17.84 -10.63
CA ASP A 546 7.47 18.34 -11.17
C ASP A 546 7.89 17.60 -12.46
N THR A 547 6.92 16.97 -13.14
CA THR A 547 7.16 16.08 -14.30
C THR A 547 7.87 16.79 -15.45
N ASP A 548 7.69 18.10 -15.60
CA ASP A 548 8.35 18.93 -16.63
C ASP A 548 9.60 19.67 -16.11
N GLY A 549 10.17 19.25 -14.97
CA GLY A 549 11.40 19.81 -14.39
C GLY A 549 11.23 21.16 -13.67
N GLN A 550 10.02 21.71 -13.62
CA GLN A 550 9.64 22.85 -12.79
C GLN A 550 8.37 22.49 -12.02
N PRO A 551 8.29 22.78 -10.70
CA PRO A 551 7.09 22.51 -9.94
C PRO A 551 5.88 23.27 -10.49
N ASP A 552 4.76 22.58 -10.65
CA ASP A 552 3.50 23.12 -11.13
C ASP A 552 2.32 22.58 -10.31
N VAL A 553 1.27 23.40 -10.17
CA VAL A 553 -0.03 22.90 -9.74
C VAL A 553 -0.78 22.49 -10.99
N HIS A 554 -1.21 21.23 -11.06
CA HIS A 554 -1.97 20.72 -12.19
C HIS A 554 -3.36 20.25 -11.79
N LEU A 555 -4.28 20.38 -12.73
CA LEU A 555 -5.57 19.69 -12.78
C LEU A 555 -5.68 19.08 -14.16
N ASN A 556 -5.67 17.75 -14.29
CA ASN A 556 -5.71 17.07 -15.60
C ASN A 556 -6.71 15.91 -15.60
N PRO A 557 -7.28 15.57 -16.76
CA PRO A 557 -8.18 14.42 -16.86
C PRO A 557 -7.41 13.11 -16.67
N LEU A 558 -8.05 12.13 -16.06
CA LEU A 558 -7.59 10.75 -16.00
C LEU A 558 -8.71 9.79 -16.41
N GLY A 559 -8.31 8.59 -16.84
CA GLY A 559 -9.24 7.52 -17.18
C GLY A 559 -8.51 6.29 -17.70
N ALA A 560 -9.15 5.15 -17.51
CA ALA A 560 -8.60 3.83 -17.73
C ALA A 560 -9.70 2.80 -17.97
N TYR A 561 -9.40 1.85 -18.85
CA TYR A 561 -10.20 0.63 -18.95
C TYR A 561 -9.91 -0.26 -17.75
N ALA A 562 -10.97 -0.66 -17.05
CA ALA A 562 -10.93 -1.59 -15.95
C ALA A 562 -11.08 -3.03 -16.45
N ARG A 563 -10.42 -3.98 -15.80
CA ARG A 563 -10.76 -5.41 -15.90
C ARG A 563 -10.93 -5.99 -14.50
N PRO A 564 -12.07 -6.63 -14.20
CA PRO A 564 -12.28 -7.24 -12.90
C PRO A 564 -11.32 -8.41 -12.71
N LEU A 565 -10.63 -8.44 -11.57
CA LEU A 565 -9.68 -9.49 -11.22
C LEU A 565 -10.26 -10.46 -10.19
N ALA A 566 -11.58 -10.52 -10.01
CA ALA A 566 -12.23 -11.10 -8.83
C ALA A 566 -11.89 -10.29 -7.55
N GLY A 567 -11.89 -10.91 -6.38
CA GLY A 567 -11.79 -10.18 -5.12
C GLY A 567 -11.78 -11.05 -3.86
N TYR A 568 -12.11 -10.41 -2.75
CA TYR A 568 -11.96 -10.89 -1.39
C TYR A 568 -13.24 -10.64 -0.59
N ASP A 569 -13.58 -11.55 0.31
CA ASP A 569 -14.67 -11.38 1.28
C ASP A 569 -14.16 -10.70 2.56
N LEU A 570 -14.27 -9.37 2.62
CA LEU A 570 -13.61 -8.55 3.65
C LEU A 570 -14.55 -7.86 4.63
N MET A 571 -15.79 -7.58 4.24
CA MET A 571 -16.65 -6.68 5.02
C MET A 571 -16.94 -7.17 6.43
N ARG A 572 -17.02 -8.50 6.62
CA ARG A 572 -17.18 -9.15 7.92
C ARG A 572 -16.11 -8.78 8.96
N PHE A 573 -14.92 -8.35 8.53
CA PHE A 573 -13.83 -7.95 9.45
C PHE A 573 -13.93 -6.49 9.91
N PHE A 574 -14.66 -5.64 9.19
CA PHE A 574 -14.82 -4.22 9.50
C PHE A 574 -16.15 -3.91 10.20
N GLU A 575 -17.21 -4.66 9.89
CA GLU A 575 -18.55 -4.49 10.50
C GLU A 575 -18.53 -4.65 12.03
N ASN A 576 -17.76 -5.61 12.54
CA ASN A 576 -17.68 -5.88 13.98
C ASN A 576 -16.85 -4.82 14.76
N LYS A 577 -16.10 -3.97 14.05
CA LYS A 577 -15.15 -3.01 14.64
C LYS A 577 -15.62 -1.55 14.54
N ARG A 578 -16.57 -1.25 13.65
CA ARG A 578 -17.28 0.04 13.59
C ARG A 578 -18.43 0.01 14.61
N LYS A 579 -18.13 0.27 15.89
CA LYS A 579 -19.15 0.56 16.92
C LYS A 579 -19.16 2.03 17.28
#